data_AF-A0A6J1NMX0-F1
#
_entry.id   AF-A0A6J1NMX0-F1
#
_cell.length_a   1.000
_cell.length_b   1.000
_cell.length_c   1.000
_cell.angle_alpha   90.00
_cell.angle_beta   90.00
_cell.angle_gamma   90.00
#
_symmetry.space_group_name_H-M   'P 1'
#
loop_
_entity.id
_entity.type
_entity.pdbx_description
1 polymer ?
#
loop_
_entity_poly.entity_id
_entity_poly.type
_entity_poly.pdbx_seq_one_letter_code
_entity_poly.pdbx_strand_id
1 'polypeptide(L)'
;MLRYVLFALVVYKSVEAYIGIIPQEEKPAKFADQEGCYFSKFDRVLPVGVPYTPIDGSTCVKYTCQESKIITEEGCGAKRISTNCEHGPADYTKPFPDCCEKVRCTLPDGRIVEA
;
A
#
# COMPACT_ATOMS: atom_id res chain seq x y z
N MET A 1 19.69 37.79 23.47
CA MET A 1 19.44 36.33 23.55
C MET A 1 18.33 36.00 22.57
N LEU A 2 18.66 35.44 21.40
CA LEU A 2 17.69 35.14 20.35
C LEU A 2 17.07 33.76 20.63
N ARG A 3 15.79 33.73 21.02
CA ARG A 3 15.03 32.49 21.24
C ARG A 3 14.52 31.99 19.88
N TYR A 4 15.14 30.95 19.34
CA TYR A 4 14.62 30.27 18.15
C TYR A 4 13.39 29.43 18.55
N VAL A 5 12.24 29.74 17.94
CA VAL A 5 11.03 28.91 18.05
C VAL A 5 11.03 27.97 16.85
N LEU A 6 11.26 26.68 17.10
CA LEU A 6 11.14 25.62 16.10
C LEU A 6 9.66 25.27 15.93
N PHE A 7 9.05 25.66 14.81
CA PHE A 7 7.77 25.12 14.39
C PHE A 7 8.00 23.78 13.68
N ALA A 8 7.67 22.68 14.35
CA ALA A 8 7.65 21.36 13.72
C ALA A 8 6.35 21.19 12.91
N LEU A 9 6.45 21.23 11.59
CA LEU A 9 5.35 20.89 10.69
C LEU A 9 5.18 19.36 10.63
N VAL A 10 4.21 18.84 11.38
CA VAL A 10 3.82 17.43 11.30
C VAL A 10 2.91 17.25 10.08
N VAL A 11 3.40 16.60 9.03
CA VAL A 11 2.60 16.24 7.85
C VAL A 11 2.02 14.85 8.09
N TYR A 12 0.73 14.78 8.42
CA TYR A 12 0.02 13.50 8.58
C TYR A 12 -0.50 13.03 7.22
N LYS A 13 -0.04 11.86 6.77
CA LYS A 13 -0.54 11.17 5.58
C LYS A 13 -1.34 9.96 6.02
N SER A 14 -2.67 10.04 5.97
CA SER A 14 -3.56 8.89 6.13
C SER A 14 -3.76 8.20 4.79
N VAL A 15 -3.57 6.89 4.73
CA VAL A 15 -4.06 6.07 3.62
C VAL A 15 -5.14 5.14 4.16
N GLU A 16 -6.28 5.10 3.49
CA GLU A 16 -7.27 4.04 3.71
C GLU A 16 -6.78 2.80 2.96
N ALA A 17 -6.76 1.66 3.64
CA ALA A 17 -6.31 0.39 3.08
C ALA A 17 -7.28 -0.74 3.45
N TYR A 18 -7.42 -1.74 2.58
CA TYR A 18 -7.99 -3.02 2.96
C TYR A 18 -6.88 -3.99 3.34
N ILE A 19 -7.23 -5.02 4.12
CA ILE A 19 -6.34 -6.14 4.43
C ILE A 19 -7.02 -7.46 4.07
N GLY A 20 -6.30 -8.30 3.32
CA GLY A 20 -6.66 -9.67 3.00
C GLY A 20 -5.66 -10.64 3.63
N ILE A 21 -6.13 -11.84 3.99
CA ILE A 21 -5.27 -12.92 4.48
C ILE A 21 -5.20 -13.99 3.41
N ILE A 22 -3.99 -14.34 3.01
CA ILE A 22 -3.68 -15.45 2.12
C ILE A 22 -3.19 -16.60 3.01
N PRO A 23 -3.86 -17.76 3.00
CA PRO A 23 -3.45 -18.93 3.76
C PRO A 23 -2.02 -19.36 3.41
N GLN A 24 -1.37 -20.05 4.35
CA GLN A 24 -0.07 -20.64 4.09
C GLN A 24 -0.15 -21.68 2.97
N GLU A 25 0.78 -21.58 2.03
CA GLU A 25 0.93 -22.53 0.93
C GLU A 25 2.06 -23.53 1.22
N GLU A 26 1.97 -24.72 0.63
CA GLU A 26 3.05 -25.70 0.68
C GLU A 26 4.27 -25.19 -0.12
N LYS A 27 5.44 -25.19 0.52
CA LYS A 27 6.68 -24.70 -0.09
C LYS A 27 7.32 -25.79 -0.95
N PRO A 28 7.53 -25.55 -2.27
CA PRO A 28 8.22 -26.49 -3.14
C PRO A 28 9.65 -26.78 -2.68
N ALA A 29 10.14 -27.99 -2.97
CA ALA A 29 11.49 -28.43 -2.58
C ALA A 29 12.61 -27.50 -3.07
N LYS A 30 12.44 -26.83 -4.22
CA LYS A 30 13.41 -25.83 -4.74
C LYS A 30 13.60 -24.61 -3.84
N PHE A 31 12.72 -24.40 -2.87
CA PHE A 31 12.78 -23.34 -1.88
C PHE A 31 13.00 -23.85 -0.45
N ALA A 32 13.30 -25.15 -0.25
CA ALA A 32 13.39 -25.77 1.07
C ALA A 32 14.32 -25.00 2.03
N ASP A 33 15.43 -24.47 1.52
CA ASP A 33 16.43 -23.75 2.31
C ASP A 33 16.11 -22.25 2.52
N GLN A 34 14.99 -21.76 1.98
CA GLN A 34 14.59 -20.35 2.10
C GLN A 34 13.59 -20.17 3.23
N GLU A 35 13.90 -19.31 4.21
CA GLU A 35 12.97 -18.98 5.28
C GLU A 35 11.89 -17.99 4.84
N GLY A 36 10.65 -18.22 5.30
CA GLY A 36 9.51 -17.36 5.00
C GLY A 36 8.33 -18.10 4.38
N CYS A 37 7.39 -17.33 3.84
CA CYS A 37 6.15 -17.80 3.26
C CYS A 37 6.36 -18.03 1.76
N TYR A 38 6.10 -19.24 1.26
CA TYR A 38 6.02 -19.45 -0.18
C TYR A 38 4.74 -18.81 -0.71
N PHE A 39 4.84 -18.10 -1.83
CA PHE A 39 3.73 -17.47 -2.49
C PHE A 39 3.70 -17.90 -3.96
N SER A 40 2.77 -18.80 -4.31
CA SER A 40 2.71 -19.37 -5.67
C SER A 40 2.46 -18.34 -6.75
N LYS A 41 1.71 -17.27 -6.45
CA LYS A 41 1.41 -16.17 -7.39
C LYS A 41 2.67 -15.59 -8.05
N PHE A 42 3.79 -15.57 -7.33
CA PHE A 42 5.08 -15.04 -7.82
C PHE A 42 6.20 -16.09 -7.82
N ASP A 43 5.87 -17.36 -7.59
CA ASP A 43 6.81 -18.48 -7.49
C ASP A 43 8.07 -18.13 -6.66
N ARG A 44 7.85 -17.63 -5.43
CA ARG A 44 8.94 -17.14 -4.57
C ARG A 44 8.65 -17.31 -3.09
N VAL A 45 9.68 -17.17 -2.27
CA VAL A 45 9.54 -17.02 -0.82
C VAL A 45 9.59 -15.54 -0.44
N LEU A 46 8.63 -15.12 0.37
CA LEU A 46 8.58 -13.81 1.02
C LEU A 46 9.25 -13.91 2.40
N PRO A 47 10.33 -13.15 2.67
CA PRO A 47 10.92 -13.10 3.99
C PRO A 47 9.93 -12.55 5.02
N VAL A 48 10.03 -13.04 6.25
CA VAL A 48 9.14 -12.60 7.35
C VAL A 48 9.37 -11.10 7.62
N GLY A 49 8.28 -10.34 7.73
CA GLY A 49 8.31 -8.92 8.07
C GLY A 49 8.84 -8.00 6.97
N VAL A 50 9.27 -8.54 5.81
CA VAL A 50 9.75 -7.74 4.69
C VAL A 50 8.63 -7.57 3.66
N PRO A 51 8.14 -6.33 3.45
CA PRO A 51 7.12 -6.06 2.43
C PRO A 51 7.61 -6.36 1.01
N TYR A 52 6.78 -7.05 0.25
CA TYR A 52 6.93 -7.22 -1.19
C TYR A 52 5.83 -6.45 -1.92
N THR A 53 6.23 -5.49 -2.74
CA THR A 53 5.31 -4.60 -3.46
C THR A 53 5.58 -4.73 -4.95
N PRO A 54 4.86 -5.59 -5.68
CA PRO A 54 5.06 -5.77 -7.12
C PRO A 54 4.68 -4.51 -7.87
N ILE A 55 5.53 -4.11 -8.82
CA ILE A 55 5.23 -3.07 -9.80
C ILE A 55 4.94 -3.80 -11.11
N ASP A 56 3.71 -4.31 -11.25
CA ASP A 56 3.25 -5.11 -12.39
C ASP A 56 2.41 -4.31 -13.41
N GLY A 57 2.22 -3.01 -13.15
CA GLY A 57 1.43 -2.11 -14.00
C GLY A 57 -0.09 -2.29 -13.89
N SER A 58 -0.58 -3.15 -12.98
CA SER A 58 -2.00 -3.51 -12.89
C SER A 58 -2.55 -3.54 -11.46
N THR A 59 -1.72 -3.82 -10.45
CA THR A 59 -2.15 -3.93 -9.06
C THR A 59 -1.42 -2.91 -8.19
N CYS A 60 -2.11 -2.41 -7.16
CA CYS A 60 -1.54 -1.53 -6.15
C CYS A 60 -1.69 -2.17 -4.78
N VAL A 61 -0.79 -3.11 -4.50
CA VAL A 61 -0.84 -3.94 -3.30
C VAL A 61 0.57 -4.19 -2.74
N LYS A 62 0.63 -4.46 -1.44
CA LYS A 62 1.80 -4.91 -0.71
C LYS A 62 1.48 -6.25 -0.07
N TYR A 63 2.43 -7.17 -0.13
CA TYR A 63 2.36 -8.47 0.51
C TYR A 63 3.39 -8.57 1.64
N THR A 64 2.98 -9.06 2.80
CA THR A 64 3.88 -9.26 3.94
C THR A 64 3.72 -10.67 4.48
N CYS A 65 4.81 -11.43 4.53
CA CYS A 65 4.83 -12.68 5.28
C CYS A 65 4.90 -12.37 6.78
N GLN A 66 3.90 -12.81 7.53
CA GLN A 66 3.84 -12.61 8.97
C GLN A 66 4.61 -13.70 9.72
N GLU A 67 4.91 -13.48 10.99
CA GLU A 67 5.59 -14.47 11.84
C GLU A 67 4.83 -15.80 11.92
N SER A 68 3.49 -15.74 11.89
CA SER A 68 2.57 -16.88 11.84
C SER A 68 2.55 -17.63 10.50
N LYS A 69 3.44 -17.27 9.57
CA LYS A 69 3.59 -17.88 8.23
C LYS A 69 2.37 -17.72 7.31
N ILE A 70 1.47 -16.80 7.65
CA ILE A 70 0.42 -16.32 6.74
C ILE A 70 0.93 -15.12 5.95
N ILE A 71 0.42 -14.93 4.73
CA ILE A 71 0.69 -13.73 3.96
C ILE A 71 -0.48 -12.77 4.14
N THR A 72 -0.20 -11.51 4.47
CA THR A 72 -1.20 -10.45 4.42
C THR A 72 -1.03 -9.65 3.15
N GLU A 73 -2.11 -9.44 2.42
CA GLU A 73 -2.20 -8.49 1.30
C GLU A 73 -2.80 -7.19 1.83
N GLU A 74 -2.14 -6.07 1.61
CA GLU A 74 -2.66 -4.73 1.87
C GLU A 74 -2.81 -4.00 0.53
N GLY A 75 -3.98 -3.41 0.28
CA GLY A 75 -4.25 -2.66 -0.94
C GLY A 75 -5.07 -1.40 -0.68
N CYS A 76 -5.31 -0.60 -1.72
CA CYS A 76 -6.01 0.67 -1.61
C CYS A 76 -7.44 0.50 -1.07
N GLY A 77 -7.78 1.23 -0.02
CA GLY A 77 -9.12 1.23 0.56
C GLY A 77 -10.14 1.86 -0.37
N ALA A 78 -11.39 1.40 -0.28
CA ALA A 78 -12.50 1.97 -1.02
C ALA A 78 -12.88 3.34 -0.43
N LYS A 79 -12.72 4.41 -1.21
CA LYS A 79 -13.06 5.76 -0.77
C LYS A 79 -14.49 6.12 -1.17
N ARG A 80 -15.31 6.54 -0.21
CA ARG A 80 -16.60 7.18 -0.51
C ARG A 80 -16.34 8.66 -0.80
N ILE A 81 -16.64 9.08 -2.03
CA ILE A 81 -16.44 10.46 -2.47
C ILE A 81 -17.77 11.22 -2.56
N SER A 82 -17.73 12.54 -2.35
CA SER A 82 -18.89 13.42 -2.55
C SER A 82 -19.08 13.79 -4.01
N THR A 83 -20.24 14.36 -4.37
CA THR A 83 -20.59 14.71 -5.76
C THR A 83 -19.69 15.74 -6.42
N ASN A 84 -18.98 16.55 -5.64
CA ASN A 84 -18.00 17.52 -6.12
C ASN A 84 -16.57 16.97 -6.20
N CYS A 85 -16.40 15.65 -6.01
CA CYS A 85 -15.14 14.97 -6.08
C CYS A 85 -15.13 13.90 -7.18
N GLU A 86 -13.94 13.55 -7.63
CA GLU A 86 -13.68 12.50 -8.60
C GLU A 86 -12.46 11.67 -8.18
N HIS A 87 -12.43 10.42 -8.62
CA HIS A 87 -11.25 9.58 -8.50
C HIS A 87 -10.21 10.05 -9.53
N GLY A 88 -9.04 10.44 -9.04
CA GLY A 88 -7.87 10.70 -9.85
C GLY A 88 -7.22 9.40 -10.34
N PRO A 89 -6.30 9.47 -11.31
CA PRO A 89 -5.65 8.28 -11.83
C PRO A 89 -4.77 7.60 -10.76
N ALA A 90 -4.86 6.27 -10.69
CA ALA A 90 -3.88 5.45 -10.03
C ALA A 90 -2.54 5.47 -10.80
N ASP A 91 -1.42 5.31 -10.10
CA ASP A 91 -0.09 5.28 -10.69
C ASP A 91 0.60 3.94 -10.39
N TYR A 92 0.24 2.91 -11.16
CA TYR A 92 0.77 1.56 -11.00
C TYR A 92 2.28 1.42 -11.31
N THR A 93 2.97 2.52 -11.64
CA THR A 93 4.44 2.54 -11.73
C THR A 93 5.11 2.72 -10.36
N LYS A 94 4.32 3.02 -9.31
CA LYS A 94 4.80 3.22 -7.95
C LYS A 94 4.44 2.04 -7.04
N PRO A 95 5.20 1.84 -5.95
CA PRO A 95 4.81 0.88 -4.92
C PRO A 95 3.58 1.38 -4.14
N PHE A 96 2.79 0.45 -3.60
CA PHE A 96 1.82 0.76 -2.54
C PHE A 96 2.52 1.45 -1.35
N PRO A 97 1.93 2.50 -0.75
CA PRO A 97 0.61 3.08 -1.04
C PRO A 97 0.59 4.17 -2.13
N ASP A 98 1.74 4.53 -2.70
CA ASP A 98 1.86 5.67 -3.61
C ASP A 98 1.22 5.44 -4.99
N CYS A 99 0.94 4.20 -5.36
CA CYS A 99 0.16 3.86 -6.56
C CYS A 99 -1.35 4.06 -6.40
N CYS A 100 -1.86 4.27 -5.19
CA CYS A 100 -3.29 4.40 -4.96
C CYS A 100 -3.86 5.65 -5.64
N GLU A 101 -5.09 5.53 -6.12
CA GLU A 101 -5.84 6.67 -6.63
C GLU A 101 -5.98 7.76 -5.56
N LYS A 102 -5.76 8.99 -6.01
CA LYS A 102 -6.00 10.20 -5.21
C LYS A 102 -7.40 10.70 -5.46
N VAL A 103 -8.02 11.32 -4.47
CA VAL A 103 -9.33 11.96 -4.68
C VAL A 103 -9.11 13.41 -5.01
N ARG A 104 -9.72 13.89 -6.09
CA ARG A 104 -9.70 15.30 -6.48
C ARG A 104 -11.07 15.90 -6.23
N CYS A 105 -11.13 16.97 -5.45
CA CYS A 105 -12.38 17.65 -5.13
C CYS A 105 -12.34 19.10 -5.61
N THR A 106 -13.43 19.53 -6.24
CA THR A 106 -13.64 20.93 -6.60
C THR A 106 -14.39 21.63 -5.48
N LEU A 107 -13.77 22.67 -4.91
CA LEU A 107 -14.38 23.52 -3.90
C LEU A 107 -15.37 24.50 -4.54
N PRO A 108 -16.30 25.09 -3.75
CA PRO A 108 -17.27 26.06 -4.27
C PRO A 108 -16.64 27.30 -4.92
N ASP A 109 -15.40 27.65 -4.55
CA ASP A 109 -14.63 28.76 -5.12
C ASP A 109 -13.84 28.36 -6.39
N GLY A 110 -14.05 27.13 -6.90
CA GLY A 110 -13.42 26.61 -8.11
C GLY A 110 -12.02 26.02 -7.89
N ARG A 111 -11.48 26.03 -6.67
CA ARG A 111 -10.18 25.42 -6.38
C ARG A 111 -10.27 23.89 -6.36
N ILE A 112 -9.21 23.23 -6.86
CA ILE A 112 -9.07 21.78 -6.79
C ILE A 112 -8.16 21.42 -5.61
N VAL A 113 -8.60 20.50 -4.77
CA VAL A 113 -7.81 19.88 -3.70
C VAL A 113 -7.63 18.39 -3.98
N GLU A 114 -6.46 17.85 -3.69
CA GLU A 114 -6.13 16.44 -3.93
C GLU A 114 -5.71 15.77 -2.62
N ALA A 115 -6.32 14.62 -2.32
CA ALA A 115 -6.11 13.83 -1.11
C ALA A 115 -5.53 12.44 -1.44
#